data_AF-A0A178U981-F1
#
_entry.id   AF-A0A178U981-F1
#
_cell.length_a   1.000
_cell.length_b   1.000
_cell.length_c   1.000
_cell.angle_alpha   90.00
_cell.angle_beta   90.00
_cell.angle_gamma   90.00
#
_symmetry.space_group_name_H-M   'P 1'
#
loop_
_entity.id
_entity.type
_entity.pdbx_description
1 polymer ?
#
loop_
_entity_poly.entity_id
_entity_poly.type
_entity_poly.pdbx_seq_one_letter_code
_entity_poly.pdbx_strand_id
1 'polypeptide(L)'
;MNEDITNTIKITLVDSWGIYEANDTKGETKIPKCPTWYMRKNLKMNILSTKSDILAYVYSGSFDKKNSYIIKGSYRCKSCKIVHVPLNKTVVEIKRKEVRTKGVRFGSDVFDLVVNPGFDTGLAMALVLLLDQMFS
;
A
#
# COMPACT_ATOMS: atom_id res chain seq x y z
N MET A 1 -6.15 -44.20 -12.89
CA MET A 1 -4.80 -43.95 -12.33
C MET A 1 -4.16 -42.86 -13.16
N ASN A 2 -4.17 -41.58 -12.80
CA ASN A 2 -4.36 -40.98 -11.48
C ASN A 2 -5.20 -39.71 -11.62
N GLU A 3 -6.21 -39.61 -10.77
CA GLU A 3 -6.78 -38.35 -10.31
C GLU A 3 -5.67 -37.53 -9.61
N ASP A 4 -5.66 -36.21 -9.78
CA ASP A 4 -6.06 -35.34 -8.68
C ASP A 4 -6.02 -33.86 -9.07
N ILE A 5 -7.22 -33.37 -9.39
CA ILE A 5 -7.86 -32.17 -8.83
C ILE A 5 -7.02 -30.88 -8.89
N THR A 6 -7.38 -30.09 -9.90
CA THR A 6 -7.39 -28.62 -9.92
C THR A 6 -7.61 -27.99 -8.54
N ASN A 7 -6.54 -27.60 -7.87
CA ASN A 7 -6.64 -26.70 -6.72
C ASN A 7 -6.75 -25.25 -7.19
N THR A 8 -7.88 -24.95 -7.84
CA THR A 8 -8.32 -23.57 -8.01
C THR A 8 -8.95 -23.13 -6.70
N ILE A 9 -8.12 -22.82 -5.70
CA ILE A 9 -8.62 -22.19 -4.48
C ILE A 9 -8.88 -20.71 -4.80
N LYS A 10 -10.05 -20.46 -5.40
CA LYS A 10 -10.58 -19.12 -5.62
C LYS A 10 -11.19 -18.63 -4.29
N ILE A 11 -10.33 -18.24 -3.35
CA ILE A 11 -10.79 -17.50 -2.16
C ILE A 11 -10.97 -16.05 -2.58
N THR A 12 -12.21 -15.64 -2.84
CA THR A 12 -12.58 -14.23 -2.94
C THR A 12 -12.49 -13.59 -1.55
N LEU A 13 -11.28 -13.18 -1.17
CA LEU A 13 -11.01 -12.15 -0.16
C LEU A 13 -9.83 -11.30 -0.66
N VAL A 14 -10.01 -10.70 -1.83
CA VAL A 14 -8.96 -10.01 -2.60
C VAL A 14 -8.84 -8.57 -2.09
N ASP A 15 -8.32 -8.43 -0.88
CA ASP A 15 -7.83 -7.15 -0.36
C ASP A 15 -6.30 -7.09 -0.41
N SER A 16 -5.73 -7.67 -1.47
CA SER A 16 -4.29 -7.68 -1.74
C SER A 16 -4.00 -7.20 -3.15
N TRP A 17 -3.08 -6.25 -3.27
CA TRP A 17 -2.65 -5.64 -4.52
C TRP A 17 -1.16 -5.85 -4.73
N GLY A 18 -0.75 -6.20 -5.95
CA GLY A 18 0.66 -6.36 -6.33
C GLY A 18 1.18 -5.15 -7.10
N ILE A 19 2.44 -4.78 -6.84
CA ILE A 19 3.19 -3.76 -7.58
C ILE A 19 4.21 -4.51 -8.42
N TYR A 20 4.16 -4.29 -9.74
CA TYR A 20 5.06 -4.89 -10.71
C TYR A 20 5.96 -3.80 -11.28
N GLU A 21 7.22 -4.15 -11.48
CA GLU A 21 8.13 -3.29 -12.22
C GLU A 21 7.75 -3.30 -13.70
N ALA A 22 7.58 -2.11 -14.30
CA ALA A 22 7.32 -1.97 -15.72
C ALA A 22 8.64 -2.16 -16.48
N ASN A 23 8.73 -3.23 -17.26
CA ASN A 23 9.84 -3.44 -18.18
C ASN A 23 9.43 -2.91 -19.56
N ASP A 24 10.12 -1.86 -20.04
CA ASP A 24 9.95 -1.31 -21.38
C ASP A 24 10.57 -2.23 -22.45
N THR A 25 10.10 -3.47 -22.54
CA THR A 25 10.56 -4.42 -23.56
C THR A 25 9.53 -4.49 -24.69
N LYS A 26 9.96 -3.99 -25.87
CA LYS A 26 9.27 -4.08 -27.15
C LYS A 26 8.75 -5.50 -27.42
N GLY A 27 7.45 -5.73 -27.17
CA GLY A 27 6.65 -6.77 -27.84
C GLY A 27 6.58 -8.16 -27.20
N GLU A 28 7.43 -8.53 -26.23
CA GLU A 28 7.36 -9.85 -25.59
C GLU A 28 7.44 -9.76 -24.06
N THR A 29 6.29 -9.63 -23.40
CA THR A 29 6.24 -9.51 -21.94
C THR A 29 5.94 -10.85 -21.27
N LYS A 30 6.98 -11.53 -20.77
CA LYS A 30 6.80 -12.47 -19.66
C LYS A 30 6.50 -11.64 -18.41
N ILE A 31 5.21 -11.46 -18.10
CA ILE A 31 4.80 -10.82 -16.84
C ILE A 31 5.48 -11.59 -15.70
N PRO A 32 6.20 -10.90 -14.79
CA PRO A 32 6.84 -11.56 -13.66
C PRO A 32 5.81 -12.40 -12.90
N LYS A 33 6.16 -13.66 -12.59
CA LYS A 33 5.25 -14.56 -11.86
C LYS A 33 4.89 -14.04 -10.47
N CYS A 34 5.74 -13.21 -9.87
CA CYS A 34 5.56 -12.63 -8.55
C CYS A 34 5.71 -11.11 -8.60
N PRO A 35 4.89 -10.35 -7.85
CA PRO A 35 5.04 -8.90 -7.76
C PRO A 35 6.31 -8.53 -6.98
N THR A 36 6.92 -7.39 -7.30
CA THR A 36 8.09 -6.84 -6.58
C THR A 36 7.71 -6.41 -5.17
N TRP A 37 6.52 -5.86 -5.00
CA TRP A 37 5.93 -5.54 -3.70
C TRP A 37 4.46 -5.94 -3.69
N TYR A 38 3.91 -6.26 -2.54
CA TYR A 38 2.47 -6.43 -2.41
C TYR A 38 1.92 -5.74 -1.16
N MET A 39 0.74 -5.15 -1.29
CA MET A 39 0.05 -4.41 -0.24
C MET A 39 -1.25 -5.12 0.13
N ARG A 40 -1.52 -5.25 1.44
CA ARG A 40 -2.72 -5.88 1.97
C ARG A 40 -3.46 -4.94 2.91
N LYS A 41 -4.76 -4.75 2.69
CA LYS A 41 -5.62 -3.95 3.57
C LYS A 41 -5.81 -4.63 4.92
N ASN A 42 -5.84 -3.85 6.00
CA ASN A 42 -6.21 -4.37 7.32
C ASN A 42 -7.75 -4.35 7.47
N LEU A 43 -8.38 -5.52 7.39
CA LEU A 43 -9.84 -5.66 7.49
C LEU A 43 -10.37 -5.70 8.93
N LYS A 44 -9.49 -5.81 9.93
CA LYS A 44 -9.89 -5.91 11.34
C LYS A 44 -10.32 -4.56 11.94
N MET A 45 -10.13 -3.45 11.22
CA MET A 45 -10.54 -2.12 11.68
C MET A 45 -12.05 -1.98 11.95
N ASN A 46 -12.91 -2.81 11.33
CA ASN A 46 -14.37 -2.59 11.39
C ASN A 46 -15.13 -3.45 12.41
N ILE A 47 -14.49 -4.44 13.05
CA ILE A 47 -15.24 -5.44 13.85
C ILE A 47 -14.71 -5.62 15.28
N LEU A 48 -13.39 -5.59 15.53
CA LEU A 48 -12.90 -5.95 16.87
C LEU A 48 -11.41 -5.64 17.11
N SER A 49 -11.02 -4.39 17.38
CA SER A 49 -9.97 -4.11 18.39
C SER A 49 -9.78 -2.61 18.67
N THR A 50 -9.54 -2.33 19.94
CA THR A 50 -9.03 -1.07 20.45
C THR A 50 -7.57 -0.85 19.99
N LYS A 51 -7.23 0.37 19.57
CA LYS A 51 -5.85 0.93 19.48
C LYS A 51 -4.90 0.47 18.35
N SER A 52 -5.35 -0.04 17.21
CA SER A 52 -4.42 -0.22 16.06
C SER A 52 -4.75 0.72 14.91
N ASP A 53 -4.02 1.84 14.83
CA ASP A 53 -4.07 2.81 13.72
C ASP A 53 -3.53 2.24 12.40
N ILE A 54 -3.45 0.91 12.23
CA ILE A 54 -2.81 0.27 11.09
C ILE A 54 -3.86 0.05 9.99
N LEU A 55 -3.63 0.69 8.85
CA LEU A 55 -4.50 0.71 7.69
C LEU A 55 -4.19 -0.44 6.71
N ALA A 56 -2.91 -0.69 6.46
CA ALA A 56 -2.45 -1.69 5.51
C ALA A 56 -1.02 -2.16 5.82
N TYR A 57 -0.66 -3.31 5.25
CA TYR A 57 0.66 -3.92 5.34
C TYR A 57 1.29 -3.99 3.96
N VAL A 58 2.58 -3.66 3.86
CA VAL A 58 3.36 -3.77 2.61
C VAL A 58 4.46 -4.79 2.83
N TYR A 59 4.63 -5.67 1.85
CA TYR A 59 5.55 -6.79 1.88
C TYR A 59 6.43 -6.76 0.63
N SER A 60 7.69 -7.14 0.81
CA SER A 60 8.60 -7.39 -0.30
C SER A 60 8.19 -8.67 -1.04
N GLY A 61 8.42 -8.71 -2.35
CA GLY A 61 8.13 -9.84 -3.23
C GLY A 61 9.03 -11.06 -3.02
N SER A 62 10.05 -10.98 -2.15
CA SER A 62 10.69 -12.19 -1.65
C SER A 62 9.70 -12.93 -0.76
N PHE A 63 9.79 -14.26 -0.69
CA PHE A 63 8.90 -15.13 0.11
C PHE A 63 8.96 -14.89 1.64
N ASP A 64 9.47 -13.73 2.07
CA ASP A 64 9.52 -13.33 3.46
C ASP A 64 8.11 -13.00 3.94
N LYS A 65 7.66 -13.73 4.96
CA LYS A 65 6.32 -13.56 5.56
C LYS A 65 6.20 -12.27 6.38
N LYS A 66 7.30 -11.54 6.55
CA LYS A 66 7.37 -10.31 7.33
C LYS A 66 7.03 -9.10 6.48
N ASN A 67 6.21 -8.22 7.04
CA ASN A 67 5.93 -6.92 6.41
C ASN A 67 7.18 -6.04 6.47
N SER A 68 7.52 -5.42 5.34
CA SER A 68 8.61 -4.45 5.27
C SER A 68 8.14 -3.07 5.71
N TYR A 69 6.88 -2.74 5.41
CA TYR A 69 6.27 -1.49 5.84
C TYR A 69 4.87 -1.71 6.40
N ILE A 70 4.48 -0.79 7.28
CA ILE A 70 3.10 -0.65 7.77
C ILE A 70 2.59 0.74 7.45
N ILE A 71 1.34 0.81 7.01
CA ILE A 71 0.65 2.06 6.77
C ILE A 71 -0.24 2.32 7.97
N LYS A 72 -0.09 3.49 8.57
CA LYS A 72 -0.87 3.95 9.72
C LYS A 72 -1.74 5.16 9.36
N GLY A 73 -2.76 5.42 10.18
CA GLY A 73 -3.62 6.61 10.09
C GLY A 73 -4.86 6.41 9.21
N SER A 74 -5.37 7.51 8.66
CA SER A 74 -6.58 7.51 7.82
C SER A 74 -6.30 8.12 6.45
N TYR A 75 -6.56 7.36 5.39
CA TYR A 75 -6.37 7.87 4.02
C TYR A 75 -7.44 8.89 3.67
N ARG A 76 -8.69 8.70 4.14
CA ARG A 76 -9.80 9.65 3.95
C ARG A 76 -9.53 11.02 4.56
N CYS A 77 -8.83 11.05 5.70
CA CYS A 77 -8.42 12.29 6.35
C CYS A 77 -7.07 12.81 5.86
N LYS A 78 -6.41 12.12 4.91
CA LYS A 78 -5.05 12.37 4.42
C LYS A 78 -4.09 12.57 5.61
N SER A 79 -4.12 11.64 6.56
CA SER A 79 -3.27 11.63 7.78
C SER A 79 -2.44 10.35 7.87
N CYS A 80 -2.09 9.78 6.71
CA CYS A 80 -1.41 8.50 6.63
C CYS A 80 0.10 8.62 6.83
N LYS A 81 0.70 7.57 7.40
CA LYS A 81 2.15 7.43 7.54
C LYS A 81 2.58 6.04 7.12
N ILE A 82 3.60 5.95 6.29
CA ILE A 82 4.26 4.68 5.93
C ILE A 82 5.48 4.54 6.82
N VAL A 83 5.51 3.47 7.61
CA VAL A 83 6.55 3.19 8.60
C VAL A 83 7.32 1.95 8.16
N HIS A 84 8.64 2.07 8.07
CA HIS A 84 9.53 0.94 7.85
C HIS A 84 9.62 0.11 9.14
N VAL A 85 9.21 -1.15 9.08
CA VAL A 85 9.04 -2.00 10.27
C VAL A 85 10.37 -2.28 10.98
N PRO A 86 11.45 -2.71 10.29
CA PRO A 86 12.71 -3.01 10.96
C PRO A 86 13.33 -1.82 11.69
N LEU A 87 13.15 -0.59 11.16
CA LEU A 87 13.73 0.62 11.75
C LEU A 87 12.74 1.39 12.63
N ASN A 88 11.46 1.02 12.61
CA ASN A 88 10.36 1.76 13.21
C ASN A 88 10.40 3.28 12.89
N LYS A 89 10.77 3.62 11.66
CA LYS A 89 10.87 5.00 11.17
C LYS A 89 9.81 5.27 10.13
N THR A 90 9.13 6.40 10.24
CA THR A 90 8.28 6.91 9.17
C THR A 90 9.15 7.28 7.99
N VAL A 91 8.83 6.74 6.81
CA VAL A 91 9.55 6.99 5.55
C VAL A 91 8.76 7.85 4.58
N VAL A 92 7.43 7.84 4.71
CA VAL A 92 6.52 8.68 3.91
C VAL A 92 5.39 9.17 4.80
N GLU A 93 5.04 10.44 4.66
CA GLU A 93 3.86 11.04 5.29
C GLU A 93 2.92 11.61 4.22
N ILE A 94 1.64 11.27 4.32
CA ILE A 94 0.57 11.85 3.52
C ILE A 94 -0.17 12.81 4.44
N LYS A 95 -0.16 14.09 4.08
CA LYS A 95 -0.78 15.16 4.86
C LYS A 95 -1.81 15.89 4.01
N ARG A 96 -2.95 16.22 4.61
CA ARG A 96 -3.92 17.10 3.96
C ARG A 96 -3.27 18.44 3.65
N LYS A 97 -3.44 18.93 2.42
CA LYS A 97 -2.93 20.24 2.05
C LYS A 97 -3.85 21.33 2.62
N GLU A 98 -3.28 22.27 3.36
CA GLU A 98 -4.00 23.40 3.94
C GLU A 98 -3.50 24.71 3.30
N VAL A 99 -4.42 25.63 3.01
CA VAL A 99 -4.07 26.96 2.51
C VAL A 99 -3.51 27.78 3.67
N ARG A 100 -2.51 28.64 3.41
CA ARG A 100 -1.93 29.56 4.41
C ARG A 100 -2.98 30.54 4.99
N THR A 101 -4.07 30.78 4.28
CA THR A 101 -5.22 31.58 4.74
C THR A 101 -6.13 30.72 5.61
N LYS A 102 -6.17 31.02 6.92
CA LYS A 102 -6.91 30.27 7.95
C LYS A 102 -8.31 29.86 7.48
N GLY A 103 -8.53 28.55 7.33
CA GLY A 103 -9.86 27.97 7.16
C GLY A 103 -10.24 27.56 5.73
N VAL A 104 -9.46 27.92 4.71
CA VAL A 104 -9.71 27.43 3.35
C VAL A 104 -9.00 26.10 3.15
N ARG A 105 -9.79 25.06 2.85
CA ARG A 105 -9.28 23.73 2.50
C ARG A 105 -9.27 23.59 0.98
N PHE A 106 -8.20 23.02 0.45
CA PHE A 106 -8.25 22.48 -0.89
C PHE A 106 -9.23 21.28 -0.93
N GLY A 107 -9.65 20.87 -2.13
CA GLY A 107 -10.47 19.66 -2.31
C GLY A 107 -9.87 18.45 -1.57
N SER A 108 -10.72 17.46 -1.25
CA SER A 108 -10.31 16.23 -0.52
C SER A 108 -9.13 15.49 -1.15
N ASP A 109 -8.90 15.73 -2.44
CA ASP A 109 -7.92 15.02 -3.25
C ASP A 109 -6.56 15.71 -3.28
N VAL A 110 -6.46 16.92 -2.69
CA VAL A 110 -5.23 17.68 -2.62
C VAL A 110 -4.52 17.39 -1.30
N PHE A 111 -3.34 16.78 -1.39
CA PHE A 111 -2.50 16.41 -0.26
C PHE A 111 -1.03 16.66 -0.57
N ASP A 112 -0.24 16.80 0.49
CA ASP A 112 1.21 16.81 0.41
C ASP A 112 1.74 15.40 0.69
N LEU A 113 2.56 14.89 -0.22
CA LEU A 113 3.29 13.64 -0.07
C LEU A 113 4.73 13.97 0.33
N VAL A 114 5.06 13.77 1.60
CA VAL A 114 6.40 14.03 2.15
C VAL A 114 7.16 12.72 2.19
N VAL A 115 8.15 12.58 1.30
CA VAL A 115 9.01 11.39 1.20
C VAL A 115 10.36 11.69 1.84
N ASN A 116 10.82 10.80 2.74
CA ASN A 116 12.13 10.95 3.34
C ASN A 116 13.25 10.74 2.31
N PRO A 117 14.37 11.48 2.45
CA PRO A 117 15.53 11.27 1.59
C PRO A 117 16.02 9.83 1.70
N GLY A 118 16.23 9.18 0.55
CA GLY A 118 16.64 7.78 0.45
C GLY A 118 15.50 6.76 0.36
N PHE A 119 14.23 7.18 0.43
CA PHE A 119 13.10 6.32 0.09
C PHE A 119 12.76 6.42 -1.41
N ASP A 120 12.38 5.30 -2.02
CA ASP A 120 12.03 5.25 -3.43
C ASP A 120 10.72 6.00 -3.70
N THR A 121 10.80 7.07 -4.49
CA THR A 121 9.64 7.93 -4.77
C THR A 121 8.63 7.22 -5.67
N GLY A 122 9.07 6.31 -6.54
CA GLY A 122 8.19 5.49 -7.38
C GLY A 122 7.30 4.57 -6.55
N LEU A 123 7.89 3.87 -5.58
CA LEU A 123 7.19 3.03 -4.61
C LEU A 123 6.28 3.88 -3.72
N ALA A 124 6.70 5.06 -3.28
CA ALA A 124 5.84 5.98 -2.52
C ALA A 124 4.55 6.29 -3.30
N MET A 125 4.68 6.64 -4.58
CA MET A 125 3.54 6.91 -5.46
C MET A 125 2.70 5.67 -5.72
N ALA A 126 3.31 4.51 -5.97
CA ALA A 126 2.59 3.26 -6.16
C ALA A 126 1.73 2.91 -4.93
N LEU A 127 2.27 3.09 -3.72
CA LEU A 127 1.52 2.87 -2.48
C LEU A 127 0.36 3.86 -2.32
N VAL A 128 0.53 5.13 -2.72
CA VAL A 128 -0.55 6.12 -2.73
C VAL A 128 -1.68 5.68 -3.67
N LEU A 129 -1.36 5.24 -4.90
CA LEU A 129 -2.36 4.77 -5.87
C LEU A 129 -3.13 3.54 -5.35
N LEU A 130 -2.43 2.61 -4.70
CA LEU A 130 -3.09 1.46 -4.10
C LEU A 130 -3.98 1.85 -2.92
N LEU A 131 -3.58 2.82 -2.09
CA LEU A 131 -4.44 3.36 -1.04
C LEU A 131 -5.68 4.04 -1.63
N ASP A 132 -5.52 4.75 -2.74
CA ASP A 132 -6.63 5.35 -3.47
C ASP A 132 -7.63 4.30 -3.95
N GLN A 133 -7.14 3.20 -4.52
CA GLN A 133 -7.98 2.08 -4.95
C GLN A 133 -8.66 1.34 -3.78
N MET A 134 -7.99 1.26 -2.62
CA MET A 134 -8.51 0.59 -1.43
C MET A 134 -9.60 1.37 -0.69
N PHE A 135 -9.56 2.71 -0.75
CA PHE A 135 -10.29 3.60 0.15
C PHE A 135 -11.14 4.68 -0.55
N SER A 136 -11.08 4.76 -1.88
CA SER A 136 -12.07 5.51 -2.70
C SER A 136 -13.49 5.01 -2.46
#